data_AF-A0A9N7Z709-F1
#
_entry.id   AF-A0A9N7Z709-F1
#
_cell.length_a   1.000
_cell.length_b   1.000
_cell.length_c   1.000
_cell.angle_alpha   90.00
_cell.angle_beta   90.00
_cell.angle_gamma   90.00
#
_symmetry.space_group_name_H-M   'P 1'
#
loop_
_entity.id
_entity.type
_entity.pdbx_description
1 polymer ?
#
loop_
_entity_poly.entity_id
_entity_poly.type
_entity_poly.pdbx_seq_one_letter_code
_entity_poly.pdbx_strand_id
1 'polypeptide(L)'
;MLAGISNVIHTVGPIAQGGVGEEERNALRSCYENSLKAATETGARSVAFPCISTGIYGYPPEQAVHEALATVREYLDAHHDKLDRVIFCVFLPTDKELYLKNLPLYFPAAPKEATVKSKL
;
A
#
# COMPACT_ATOMS: atom_id res chain seq x y z
N MET A 1 22.37 -12.09 -9.12
CA MET A 1 21.91 -12.85 -7.93
C MET A 1 20.59 -12.21 -7.51
N LEU A 2 19.46 -12.88 -7.64
CA LEU A 2 18.17 -12.35 -7.15
C LEU A 2 18.26 -12.38 -5.62
N ALA A 3 18.36 -11.23 -4.97
CA ALA A 3 18.38 -11.16 -3.51
C ALA A 3 17.04 -11.67 -2.97
N GLY A 4 17.09 -12.65 -2.07
CA GLY A 4 15.91 -13.15 -1.36
C GLY A 4 15.35 -12.12 -0.37
N ILE A 5 14.27 -12.48 0.32
CA ILE A 5 13.71 -11.67 1.41
C ILE A 5 14.74 -11.62 2.55
N SER A 6 15.23 -10.42 2.90
CA SER A 6 16.22 -10.25 3.98
C SER A 6 15.60 -10.18 5.38
N ASN A 7 14.38 -9.65 5.50
CA ASN A 7 13.71 -9.41 6.78
C ASN A 7 12.20 -9.63 6.66
N VAL A 8 11.55 -9.96 7.78
CA VAL A 8 10.09 -10.02 7.93
C VAL A 8 9.68 -9.05 9.03
N ILE A 9 8.78 -8.13 8.69
CA ILE A 9 8.17 -7.20 9.65
C ILE A 9 6.81 -7.75 10.03
N HIS A 10 6.62 -8.03 11.32
CA HIS A 10 5.35 -8.50 11.85
C HIS A 10 4.53 -7.31 12.34
N THR A 11 3.27 -7.25 11.91
CA THR A 11 2.28 -6.28 12.38
C THR A 11 0.96 -6.98 12.62
N VAL A 12 0.16 -6.46 13.57
CA VAL A 12 -1.13 -7.03 13.95
C VAL A 12 -2.21 -6.05 13.52
N GLY A 13 -2.97 -6.42 12.49
CA GLY A 13 -4.07 -5.62 12.00
C GLY A 13 -5.30 -5.65 12.92
N PRO A 14 -6.22 -4.68 12.80
CA PRO A 14 -7.46 -4.66 13.56
C PRO A 14 -8.42 -5.76 13.13
N ILE A 15 -9.30 -6.17 14.06
CA ILE A 15 -10.44 -7.06 13.81
C ILE A 15 -11.69 -6.18 13.59
N ALA A 16 -12.36 -6.31 12.46
CA ALA A 16 -13.51 -5.49 12.06
C ALA A 16 -14.84 -6.29 12.05
N GLN A 17 -15.01 -7.20 13.03
CA GLN A 17 -16.21 -8.02 13.18
C GLN A 17 -17.33 -7.20 13.85
N GLY A 18 -17.97 -6.32 13.07
CA GLY A 18 -19.02 -5.42 13.56
C GLY A 18 -19.15 -4.12 12.77
N GLY A 19 -18.21 -3.86 11.85
CA GLY A 19 -18.15 -2.64 11.05
C GLY A 19 -16.76 -2.00 11.13
N VAL A 20 -16.60 -0.89 10.42
CA VAL A 20 -15.36 -0.12 10.39
C VAL A 20 -15.64 1.28 10.94
N GLY A 21 -15.20 1.51 12.18
CA GLY A 21 -15.17 2.81 12.83
C GLY A 21 -13.83 3.52 12.64
N GLU A 22 -13.65 4.60 13.39
CA GLU A 22 -12.42 5.38 13.37
C GLU A 22 -11.24 4.62 13.96
N GLU A 23 -11.49 3.81 15.00
CA GLU A 23 -10.47 2.97 15.64
C GLU A 23 -9.87 1.96 14.67
N GLU A 24 -10.71 1.22 13.93
CA GLU A 24 -10.23 0.23 12.96
C GLU A 24 -9.48 0.90 11.80
N ARG A 25 -9.93 2.07 11.33
CA ARG A 25 -9.21 2.84 10.31
C ARG A 25 -7.83 3.26 10.81
N ASN A 26 -7.76 3.88 11.98
CA ASN A 26 -6.50 4.36 12.56
C ASN A 26 -5.53 3.21 12.85
N ALA A 27 -6.05 2.08 13.34
CA ALA A 27 -5.25 0.88 13.59
C ALA A 27 -4.68 0.30 12.29
N LEU A 28 -5.50 0.17 11.23
CA LEU A 28 -5.01 -0.35 9.95
C LEU A 28 -3.96 0.58 9.33
N ARG A 29 -4.16 1.90 9.36
CA ARG A 29 -3.15 2.90 8.94
C ARG A 29 -1.85 2.72 9.72
N SER A 30 -1.95 2.60 11.04
CA SER A 30 -0.79 2.40 11.92
C SER A 30 0.00 1.13 11.56
N CYS A 31 -0.66 0.06 11.10
CA CYS A 31 0.05 -1.14 10.64
C CYS A 31 0.95 -0.84 9.44
N TYR A 32 0.47 -0.12 8.44
CA TYR A 32 1.26 0.24 7.25
C TYR A 32 2.36 1.24 7.60
N GLU A 33 2.03 2.31 8.33
CA GLU A 33 2.98 3.38 8.68
C GLU A 33 4.14 2.85 9.52
N ASN A 34 3.86 2.11 10.61
CA ASN A 34 4.91 1.58 11.47
C ASN A 34 5.77 0.53 10.75
N SER A 35 5.17 -0.25 9.84
CA SER A 35 5.93 -1.22 9.04
C SER A 35 6.85 -0.54 8.03
N LEU A 36 6.39 0.53 7.38
CA LEU A 36 7.21 1.34 6.48
C LEU A 36 8.37 1.99 7.24
N LYS A 37 8.08 2.59 8.40
CA LYS A 37 9.09 3.15 9.29
C LYS A 37 10.15 2.13 9.67
N ALA A 38 9.74 0.97 10.19
CA ALA A 38 10.65 -0.11 10.55
C ALA A 38 11.49 -0.61 9.34
N ALA A 39 10.90 -0.70 8.16
CA ALA A 39 11.63 -1.05 6.93
C ALA A 39 12.72 -0.02 6.61
N THR A 40 12.39 1.27 6.64
CA THR A 40 13.37 2.33 6.35
C THR A 40 14.46 2.47 7.41
N GLU A 41 14.13 2.27 8.69
CA GLU A 41 15.09 2.34 9.81
C GLU A 41 16.11 1.19 9.76
N THR A 42 15.73 0.05 9.20
CA THR A 42 16.63 -1.09 8.95
C THR A 42 17.39 -0.98 7.63
N GLY A 43 17.22 0.13 6.89
CA GLY A 43 17.88 0.37 5.61
C GLY A 43 17.30 -0.43 4.44
N ALA A 44 16.13 -1.05 4.60
CA ALA A 44 15.46 -1.73 3.50
C ALA A 44 15.05 -0.72 2.43
N ARG A 45 15.34 -1.03 1.16
CA ARG A 45 14.97 -0.20 0.01
C ARG A 45 13.70 -0.68 -0.69
N SER A 46 13.18 -1.84 -0.32
CA SER A 46 11.95 -2.39 -0.87
C SER A 46 11.15 -3.14 0.18
N VAL A 47 9.81 -3.01 0.13
CA VAL A 47 8.88 -3.70 1.04
C VAL A 47 7.68 -4.22 0.26
N ALA A 48 7.16 -5.38 0.68
CA ALA A 48 5.94 -5.96 0.15
C ALA A 48 4.89 -6.12 1.26
N PHE A 49 3.67 -5.65 1.00
CA PHE A 49 2.54 -5.75 1.92
C PHE A 49 1.50 -6.73 1.41
N PRO A 50 0.99 -7.65 2.24
CA PRO A 50 -0.26 -8.35 1.95
C PRO A 50 -1.47 -7.44 2.16
N CYS A 51 -2.68 -7.93 1.84
CA CYS A 51 -3.94 -7.28 2.23
C CYS A 51 -4.17 -7.45 3.75
N ILE A 52 -3.61 -6.55 4.57
CA ILE A 52 -3.71 -6.64 6.05
C ILE A 52 -5.19 -6.57 6.48
N SER A 53 -5.57 -7.47 7.39
CA SER A 53 -6.91 -7.59 8.00
C SER A 53 -8.10 -8.00 7.11
N THR A 54 -7.94 -8.22 5.80
CA THR A 54 -9.08 -8.51 4.89
C THR A 54 -9.56 -9.97 4.88
N GLY A 55 -8.86 -10.87 5.58
CA GLY A 55 -9.24 -12.27 5.73
C GLY A 55 -10.12 -12.51 6.96
N ILE A 56 -9.67 -13.40 7.86
CA ILE A 56 -10.40 -13.79 9.09
C ILE A 56 -10.72 -12.59 9.99
N TYR A 57 -9.92 -11.53 9.92
CA TYR A 57 -10.13 -10.31 10.70
C TYR A 57 -11.27 -9.44 10.17
N GLY A 58 -11.80 -9.74 8.98
CA GLY A 58 -13.09 -9.23 8.51
C GLY A 58 -13.10 -7.79 8.04
N TYR A 59 -11.94 -7.16 7.83
CA TYR A 59 -11.90 -5.79 7.30
C TYR A 59 -12.39 -5.78 5.83
N PRO A 60 -13.42 -4.99 5.47
CA PRO A 60 -13.91 -4.92 4.10
C PRO A 60 -12.81 -4.52 3.11
N PRO A 61 -12.49 -5.35 2.09
CA PRO A 61 -11.41 -5.07 1.14
C PRO A 61 -11.53 -3.72 0.44
N GLU A 62 -12.77 -3.30 0.13
CA GLU A 62 -13.07 -2.03 -0.53
C GLU A 62 -12.70 -0.82 0.33
N GLN A 63 -12.70 -0.97 1.66
CA GLN A 63 -12.27 0.09 2.59
C GLN A 63 -10.77 -0.03 2.88
N ALA A 64 -10.28 -1.27 3.10
CA ALA A 64 -8.87 -1.53 3.42
C ALA A 64 -7.91 -1.05 2.32
N VAL A 65 -8.30 -1.18 1.04
CA VAL A 65 -7.48 -0.72 -0.09
C VAL A 65 -7.22 0.78 -0.03
N HIS A 66 -8.21 1.58 0.40
CA HIS A 66 -8.06 3.02 0.53
C HIS A 66 -7.09 3.37 1.67
N GLU A 67 -7.19 2.69 2.81
CA GLU A 67 -6.26 2.91 3.92
C GLU A 67 -4.82 2.52 3.56
N ALA A 68 -4.64 1.37 2.90
CA ALA A 68 -3.33 0.92 2.44
C ALA A 68 -2.69 1.91 1.45
N LEU A 69 -3.44 2.32 0.42
CA LEU A 69 -2.92 3.20 -0.63
C LEU A 69 -2.66 4.62 -0.11
N ALA A 70 -3.58 5.17 0.70
CA ALA A 70 -3.43 6.49 1.29
C ALA A 70 -2.19 6.56 2.19
N THR A 71 -2.06 5.64 3.14
CA THR A 71 -0.93 5.65 4.09
C THR A 71 0.40 5.44 3.38
N VAL A 72 0.49 4.52 2.41
CA VAL A 72 1.72 4.35 1.63
C VAL A 72 2.04 5.61 0.82
N ARG A 73 1.03 6.26 0.23
CA ARG A 73 1.23 7.49 -0.53
C ARG A 73 1.76 8.62 0.36
N GLU A 74 1.10 8.88 1.48
CA GLU A 74 1.50 9.90 2.45
C GLU A 74 2.91 9.67 2.97
N TYR A 75 3.25 8.41 3.28
CA TYR A 75 4.58 8.05 3.73
C TYR A 75 5.64 8.32 2.64
N LEU A 76 5.37 7.93 1.40
CA LEU A 76 6.29 8.14 0.28
C LEU A 76 6.45 9.63 -0.06
N ASP A 77 5.43 10.46 0.10
CA ASP A 77 5.58 11.91 -0.09
C ASP A 77 6.65 12.52 0.82
N ALA A 78 6.74 12.04 2.06
CA ALA A 78 7.75 12.47 3.00
C ALA A 78 9.11 11.73 2.89
N HIS A 79 9.14 10.52 2.32
CA HIS A 79 10.30 9.61 2.40
C HIS A 79 10.66 8.91 1.08
N HIS A 80 10.30 9.49 -0.08
CA HIS A 80 10.51 8.85 -1.39
C HIS A 80 11.97 8.48 -1.69
N ASP A 81 12.96 9.12 -1.04
CA ASP A 81 14.38 8.81 -1.19
C ASP A 81 14.83 7.54 -0.44
N LYS A 82 14.02 7.07 0.53
CA LYS A 82 14.34 5.92 1.39
C LYS A 82 14.01 4.58 0.75
N LEU A 83 13.00 4.54 -0.13
CA LEU A 83 12.49 3.31 -0.75
C LEU A 83 12.54 3.41 -2.28
N ASP A 84 13.06 2.37 -2.91
CA ASP A 84 12.97 2.17 -4.37
C ASP A 84 11.61 1.61 -4.77
N ARG A 85 10.97 0.82 -3.90
CA ARG A 85 9.74 0.10 -4.25
C ARG A 85 8.88 -0.29 -3.05
N VAL A 86 7.59 0.01 -3.15
CA VAL A 86 6.55 -0.61 -2.33
C VAL A 86 5.71 -1.53 -3.22
N ILE A 87 5.49 -2.77 -2.78
CA ILE A 87 4.76 -3.79 -3.54
C ILE A 87 3.50 -4.16 -2.76
N PHE A 88 2.33 -3.99 -3.38
CA PHE A 88 1.08 -4.55 -2.88
C PHE A 88 0.95 -6.00 -3.38
N CYS A 89 1.30 -6.96 -2.51
CA CYS A 89 1.29 -8.39 -2.80
C CYS A 89 -0.12 -8.95 -2.56
N VAL A 90 -0.99 -8.76 -3.55
CA VAL A 90 -2.38 -9.22 -3.53
C VAL A 90 -2.48 -10.67 -3.98
N PHE A 91 -3.30 -11.47 -3.27
CA PHE A 91 -3.50 -12.89 -3.59
C PHE A 91 -4.79 -13.14 -4.38
N LEU A 92 -5.91 -12.58 -3.94
CA LEU A 92 -7.21 -12.80 -4.57
C LEU A 92 -7.36 -11.95 -5.85
N PRO A 93 -7.99 -12.49 -6.92
CA PRO A 93 -8.30 -11.70 -8.12
C PRO A 93 -9.13 -10.45 -7.82
N THR A 94 -10.07 -10.53 -6.88
CA THR A 94 -10.92 -9.41 -6.44
C THR A 94 -10.10 -8.28 -5.81
N ASP A 95 -9.12 -8.62 -4.96
CA ASP A 95 -8.22 -7.62 -4.38
C ASP A 95 -7.38 -6.97 -5.47
N LYS A 96 -6.86 -7.76 -6.41
CA LYS A 96 -6.10 -7.22 -7.55
C LYS A 96 -6.92 -6.20 -8.35
N GLU A 97 -8.18 -6.49 -8.62
CA GLU A 97 -9.08 -5.56 -9.31
C GLU A 97 -9.31 -4.27 -8.50
N LEU A 98 -9.53 -4.40 -7.18
CA LEU A 98 -9.68 -3.24 -6.29
C LEU A 98 -8.42 -2.36 -6.27
N TYR A 99 -7.24 -2.96 -6.15
CA TYR A 99 -5.97 -2.21 -6.16
C TYR A 99 -5.75 -1.55 -7.52
N LEU A 100 -5.94 -2.25 -8.64
CA LEU A 100 -5.74 -1.67 -9.98
C LEU A 100 -6.72 -0.52 -10.26
N LYS A 101 -7.97 -0.64 -9.81
CA LYS A 101 -8.98 0.41 -9.95
C LYS A 101 -8.63 1.67 -9.15
N ASN A 102 -8.12 1.51 -7.93
CA ASN A 102 -7.91 2.63 -7.01
C ASN A 102 -6.49 3.23 -7.05
N LEU A 103 -5.48 2.47 -7.50
CA LEU A 103 -4.09 2.94 -7.60
C LEU A 103 -3.95 4.31 -8.27
N PRO A 104 -4.57 4.59 -9.43
CA PRO A 104 -4.46 5.88 -10.11
C PRO A 104 -4.98 7.09 -9.30
N LEU A 105 -5.83 6.86 -8.28
CA LEU A 105 -6.34 7.93 -7.41
C LEU A 105 -5.26 8.43 -6.45
N TYR A 106 -4.31 7.57 -6.06
CA TYR A 106 -3.25 7.89 -5.09
C TYR A 106 -1.88 8.07 -5.76
N PHE A 107 -1.64 7.30 -6.83
CA PHE A 107 -0.44 7.33 -7.64
C PHE A 107 -0.84 7.62 -9.09
N PRO A 108 -1.26 8.85 -9.41
CA PRO A 108 -1.64 9.20 -10.76
C PRO A 108 -0.45 8.99 -11.69
N ALA A 109 -0.71 8.39 -12.85
CA ALA A 109 0.31 8.29 -13.89
C ALA A 109 0.75 9.70 -14.28
N ALA A 110 2.04 9.86 -14.59
CA ALA A 110 2.52 11.09 -15.20
C ALA A 110 1.64 11.41 -16.43
N PRO A 111 1.28 12.69 -16.65
CA PRO A 111 0.56 13.07 -17.85
C PRO A 111 1.30 12.54 -19.07
N LYS A 112 0.60 11.85 -19.98
CA LYS A 112 1.19 11.52 -21.27
C LYS A 112 1.52 12.85 -21.95
N GLU A 113 2.79 13.08 -22.29
CA GLU A 113 3.19 14.24 -23.08
C GLU A 113 2.24 14.36 -24.28
N ALA A 114 1.60 15.52 -24.41
CA ALA A 114 0.68 15.78 -25.50
C ALA A 114 1.46 15.60 -26.81
N THR A 115 1.03 14.64 -27.64
CA THR A 115 1.57 14.46 -28.98
C THR A 115 1.31 15.75 -29.76
N VAL A 116 2.33 16.62 -29.85
CA VAL A 116 2.30 17.77 -30.73
C VAL A 116 2.24 17.22 -32.15
N LYS A 117 1.03 17.18 -32.73
CA LYS A 117 0.87 16.89 -34.15
C LYS A 117 1.49 18.06 -34.91
N SER A 118 2.74 17.87 -35.34
CA SER A 118 3.35 18.70 -36.37
C SER A 118 2.43 18.70 -37.59
N LYS A 119 1.81 19.84 -37.87
CA LYS A 119 1.19 20.11 -39.16
C LYS A 119 2.33 20.33 -40.14
N LEU A 120 2.62 19.33 -40.96
CA LEU A 120 3.22 19.50 -42.28
C LEU A 120 2.08 19.63 -43.30
#